data_AF-A0A183SM89-F1
#
_entry.id   AF-A0A183SM89-F1
#
_cell.length_a   1.000
_cell.length_b   1.000
_cell.length_c   1.000
_cell.angle_alpha   90.00
_cell.angle_beta   90.00
_cell.angle_gamma   90.00
#
_symmetry.space_group_name_H-M   'P 1'
#
loop_
_entity.id
_entity.type
_entity.pdbx_description
1 polymer ?
#
loop_
_entity_poly.entity_id
_entity_poly.type
_entity_poly.pdbx_seq_one_letter_code
_entity_poly.pdbx_strand_id
1 'polypeptide(L)'
;MDDESLPKGLFYEDVTTGSRQQEGHVRRYKYTLKTSLKQLLINRTNWEDLARNRLAWRKMVKTGAAIYEANRIAATEAKRETRKLSAPRTHTRSNR
;
A
#
# COMPACT_ATOMS: atom_id res chain seq x y z
N MET A 1 6.88 -54.79 -25.68
CA MET A 1 7.37 -53.49 -25.18
C MET A 1 6.37 -52.49 -25.70
N ASP A 2 5.23 -52.45 -25.03
CA ASP A 2 4.07 -51.68 -25.44
C ASP A 2 4.04 -50.46 -24.52
N ASP A 3 4.62 -49.37 -25.02
CA ASP A 3 4.75 -48.11 -24.30
C ASP A 3 3.44 -47.33 -24.46
N GLU A 4 2.39 -47.80 -23.79
CA GLU A 4 1.12 -47.09 -23.61
C GLU A 4 1.31 -45.92 -22.64
N SER A 5 2.08 -44.92 -23.08
CA SER A 5 2.08 -43.62 -22.43
C SER A 5 0.80 -42.88 -22.83
N LEU A 6 -0.04 -42.59 -21.84
CA LEU A 6 -1.25 -41.78 -22.02
C LEU A 6 -0.91 -40.51 -22.82
N PRO A 7 -1.69 -40.14 -23.86
CA PRO A 7 -1.45 -38.92 -24.60
C PRO A 7 -1.59 -37.74 -23.64
N LYS A 8 -0.47 -37.03 -23.39
CA LYS A 8 -0.38 -35.84 -22.52
C LYS A 8 -1.37 -34.73 -22.88
N GLY A 9 -2.04 -34.82 -24.04
CA GLY A 9 -3.13 -33.95 -24.45
C GLY A 9 -4.35 -33.99 -23.51
N LEU A 10 -4.73 -35.16 -22.98
CA LEU A 10 -5.89 -35.30 -22.09
C LEU A 10 -5.73 -34.56 -20.75
N PHE A 11 -4.49 -34.34 -20.31
CA PHE A 11 -4.21 -33.58 -19.07
C PHE A 11 -4.04 -32.08 -19.30
N TYR A 12 -3.93 -31.61 -20.55
CA TYR A 12 -3.60 -30.23 -20.87
C TYR A 12 -4.58 -29.52 -21.82
N GLU A 13 -5.70 -30.14 -22.19
CA GLU A 13 -6.74 -29.47 -22.99
C GLU A 13 -7.74 -28.64 -22.17
N ASP A 14 -7.80 -28.83 -20.84
CA ASP A 14 -8.68 -28.04 -19.95
C ASP A 14 -7.90 -26.99 -19.11
N VAL A 15 -6.73 -26.57 -19.59
CA VAL A 15 -6.12 -25.30 -19.18
C VAL A 15 -6.44 -24.22 -20.22
N THR A 16 -7.66 -24.25 -20.77
CA THR A 16 -8.22 -23.15 -21.54
C THR A 16 -8.49 -21.97 -20.60
N THR A 17 -7.62 -20.97 -20.68
CA THR A 17 -7.84 -19.56 -20.32
C THR A 17 -8.97 -19.32 -19.33
N GLY A 18 -8.76 -19.69 -18.07
CA GLY A 18 -9.55 -19.14 -16.98
C GLY A 18 -9.25 -17.65 -16.89
N SER A 19 -10.07 -16.79 -17.50
CA SER A 19 -9.99 -15.34 -17.32
C SER A 19 -10.23 -15.03 -15.85
N ARG A 20 -9.17 -14.95 -15.04
CA ARG A 20 -9.28 -14.46 -13.67
C ARG A 20 -9.90 -13.07 -13.75
N GLN A 21 -10.94 -12.83 -12.95
CA GLN A 21 -11.60 -11.54 -12.77
C GLN A 21 -10.58 -10.50 -12.28
N GLN A 22 -9.81 -9.94 -13.21
CA GLN A 22 -8.69 -9.03 -12.94
C GLN A 22 -9.18 -7.66 -12.48
N GLU A 23 -10.48 -7.39 -12.63
CA GLU A 23 -11.15 -6.16 -12.19
C GLU A 23 -10.91 -5.87 -10.70
N GLY A 24 -10.90 -6.89 -9.85
CA GLY A 24 -10.58 -6.73 -8.43
C GLY A 24 -9.16 -6.23 -8.20
N HIS A 25 -8.18 -6.72 -8.97
CA HIS A 25 -6.78 -6.33 -8.88
C HIS A 25 -6.55 -4.91 -9.43
N VAL A 26 -7.16 -4.58 -10.57
CA VAL A 26 -7.09 -3.24 -11.17
C VAL A 26 -7.74 -2.21 -10.25
N ARG A 27 -8.90 -2.54 -9.68
CA ARG A 27 -9.61 -1.67 -8.71
C ARG A 27 -8.79 -1.45 -7.45
N ARG A 28 -8.14 -2.50 -6.91
CA ARG A 28 -7.23 -2.39 -5.76
C ARG A 28 -6.03 -1.48 -6.07
N TYR A 29 -5.36 -1.69 -7.20
CA TYR A 29 -4.22 -0.87 -7.62
C TYR A 29 -4.61 0.61 -7.72
N LYS A 30 -5.73 0.92 -8.39
CA LYS A 30 -6.24 2.29 -8.55
C LYS A 30 -6.54 2.96 -7.21
N TYR A 31 -7.11 2.23 -6.25
CA TYR A 31 -7.39 2.76 -4.92
C TYR A 31 -6.12 3.03 -4.13
N THR A 32 -5.17 2.09 -4.12
CA THR A 32 -3.87 2.24 -3.47
C THR A 32 -3.11 3.44 -4.04
N LEU A 33 -3.06 3.58 -5.36
CA LEU A 33 -2.42 4.72 -6.01
C LEU A 33 -3.09 6.04 -5.60
N LYS A 34 -4.43 6.09 -5.58
CA LYS A 34 -5.17 7.27 -5.14
C LYS A 34 -4.88 7.63 -3.68
N THR A 35 -4.73 6.65 -2.80
CA THR A 35 -4.36 6.90 -1.39
C THR A 35 -2.94 7.41 -1.26
N SER A 36 -1.98 6.84 -1.98
CA SER A 36 -0.58 7.27 -1.94
C SER A 36 -0.41 8.68 -2.51
N LEU A 37 -1.08 9.03 -3.59
CA LEU A 37 -1.03 10.38 -4.15
C LEU A 37 -1.59 11.44 -3.19
N LYS A 38 -2.66 11.13 -2.46
CA LYS A 38 -3.20 12.01 -1.41
C LYS A 38 -2.21 12.19 -0.26
N GLN A 39 -1.57 11.11 0.18
CA GLN A 39 -0.56 11.14 1.24
C GLN A 39 0.65 11.99 0.86
N LEU A 40 1.03 11.98 -0.42
CA LEU A 40 2.13 12.77 -0.97
C LEU A 40 1.72 14.21 -1.36
N LEU A 41 0.46 14.61 -1.12
CA LEU A 41 -0.10 15.91 -1.52
C LEU A 41 0.00 16.20 -3.03
N ILE A 42 -0.04 15.16 -3.86
CA ILE A 42 -0.01 15.28 -5.32
C ILE A 42 -1.45 15.44 -5.83
N ASN A 43 -1.73 16.59 -6.45
CA ASN A 43 -3.04 16.87 -7.06
C ASN A 43 -3.35 15.86 -8.16
N ARG A 44 -4.51 15.20 -8.06
CA ARG A 44 -5.00 14.21 -9.04
C ARG A 44 -5.32 14.81 -10.41
N THR A 45 -5.47 16.13 -10.52
CA THR A 45 -5.70 16.80 -11.80
C THR A 45 -4.41 17.05 -12.56
N ASN A 46 -3.28 17.21 -11.86
CA ASN A 46 -2.02 17.66 -12.47
C ASN A 46 -0.99 16.53 -12.58
N TRP A 47 -1.27 15.33 -12.05
CA TRP A 47 -0.31 14.22 -12.02
C TRP A 47 0.08 13.69 -13.40
N GLU A 48 -0.82 13.72 -14.40
CA GLU A 48 -0.52 13.28 -15.77
C GLU A 48 0.47 14.24 -16.44
N ASP A 49 0.23 15.55 -16.31
CA ASP A 49 1.13 16.58 -16.84
C ASP A 49 2.50 16.55 -16.14
N LEU A 50 2.51 16.29 -14.83
CA LEU A 50 3.74 16.12 -14.06
C LEU A 50 4.47 14.84 -14.44
N ALA A 51 3.76 13.75 -14.74
CA ALA A 51 4.37 12.49 -15.17
C ALA A 51 5.05 12.61 -16.55
N ARG A 52 4.55 13.48 -17.44
CA ARG A 52 5.21 13.81 -18.71
C ARG A 52 6.57 14.45 -18.49
N ASN A 53 6.73 15.25 -17.43
CA ASN A 53 8.03 15.81 -17.04
C ASN A 53 8.68 14.98 -15.92
N ARG A 54 9.50 14.00 -16.32
CA ARG A 54 10.21 13.08 -15.41
C ARG A 54 10.99 13.79 -14.29
N LEU A 55 11.59 14.95 -14.56
CA LEU A 55 12.36 15.69 -13.56
C LEU A 55 11.44 16.33 -12.51
N ALA A 56 10.36 16.98 -12.97
CA ALA A 56 9.34 17.55 -12.10
C ALA A 56 8.68 16.46 -11.24
N TRP A 57 8.35 15.31 -11.85
CA TRP A 57 7.81 14.15 -11.14
C TRP A 57 8.73 13.69 -10.01
N ARG A 58 10.02 13.46 -10.29
CA ARG A 58 10.97 13.00 -9.27
C ARG A 58 11.11 14.02 -8.12
N LYS A 59 11.17 15.31 -8.43
CA LYS A 59 11.25 16.37 -7.40
C LYS A 59 10.01 16.34 -6.51
N MET A 60 8.83 16.31 -7.10
CA MET A 60 7.58 16.38 -6.36
C MET A 60 7.33 15.13 -5.51
N VAL A 61 7.64 13.93 -6.04
CA VAL A 61 7.55 12.69 -5.25
C VAL A 61 8.51 12.72 -4.07
N LYS A 62 9.74 13.21 -4.23
CA LYS A 62 10.70 13.35 -3.12
C LYS A 62 10.18 14.31 -2.03
N THR A 63 9.66 15.46 -2.44
CA THR A 63 9.08 16.44 -1.51
C THR A 63 7.88 15.86 -0.77
N GLY A 64 6.95 15.24 -1.50
CA GLY A 64 5.77 14.60 -0.91
C GLY A 64 6.14 13.48 0.06
N ALA A 65 7.17 12.69 -0.26
CA ALA A 65 7.63 11.60 0.60
C ALA A 65 8.23 12.12 1.91
N ALA A 66 9.01 13.20 1.86
CA ALA A 66 9.56 13.84 3.06
C ALA A 66 8.44 14.36 3.99
N ILE A 67 7.41 14.99 3.42
CA ILE A 67 6.25 15.47 4.18
C ILE A 67 5.48 14.29 4.80
N TYR A 68 5.26 13.23 4.02
CA TYR A 68 4.56 12.04 4.50
C TYR A 68 5.28 11.37 5.68
N GLU A 69 6.59 11.19 5.59
CA GLU A 69 7.39 10.61 6.67
C GLU A 69 7.41 11.50 7.92
N ALA A 70 7.54 12.82 7.77
CA ALA A 70 7.45 13.75 8.89
C ALA A 70 6.09 13.65 9.61
N ASN A 71 4.99 13.61 8.84
CA ASN A 71 3.64 13.44 9.39
C ASN A 71 3.47 12.08 10.09
N ARG A 72 4.05 11.00 9.56
CA ARG A 72 4.01 9.69 10.21
C ARG A 72 4.73 9.70 11.55
N ILE A 73 5.93 10.28 11.62
CA ILE A 73 6.71 10.37 12.85
C ILE A 73 5.93 11.18 13.89
N ALA A 74 5.47 12.37 13.54
CA ALA A 74 4.67 13.22 14.44
C ALA A 74 3.41 12.50 14.95
N ALA A 75 2.71 11.75 14.09
CA ALA A 75 1.54 10.98 14.50
C ALA A 75 1.90 9.82 15.46
N THR A 76 3.06 9.18 15.28
CA THR A 76 3.53 8.14 16.21
C THR A 76 3.95 8.72 17.55
N GLU A 77 4.59 9.88 17.56
CA GLU A 77 4.96 10.60 18.79
C GLU A 77 3.72 11.06 19.57
N ALA A 78 2.73 11.65 18.89
CA ALA A 78 1.46 12.02 19.52
C ALA A 78 0.75 10.79 20.15
N LYS A 79 0.77 9.65 19.47
CA LYS A 79 0.25 8.38 20.02
C LYS A 79 1.05 7.88 21.22
N ARG A 80 2.36 8.12 21.26
CA ARG A 80 3.21 7.76 22.39
C ARG A 80 2.89 8.64 23.60
N GLU A 81 2.80 9.95 23.42
CA GLU A 81 2.49 10.90 24.50
C GLU A 81 1.09 10.68 25.07
N THR A 82 0.09 10.45 24.22
CA THR A 82 -1.27 10.10 24.68
C THR A 82 -1.29 8.84 25.52
N ARG A 83 -0.53 7.79 25.16
CA ARG A 83 -0.39 6.58 26.00
C ARG A 83 0.33 6.85 27.32
N LYS A 84 1.36 7.70 27.31
CA LYS A 84 2.10 8.09 28.51
C LYS A 84 1.22 8.85 29.50
N LEU A 85 0.34 9.73 28.98
CA LEU A 85 -0.63 10.48 29.78
C LEU A 85 -1.82 9.62 30.24
N SER A 86 -2.25 8.67 29.43
CA SER A 86 -3.38 7.77 29.73
C SER A 86 -2.99 6.54 30.57
N ALA A 87 -1.70 6.29 30.78
CA ALA A 87 -1.26 5.21 31.67
C ALA A 87 -1.73 5.53 33.09
N PRO A 88 -2.47 4.62 33.76
CA PRO A 88 -2.92 4.86 35.13
C PRO A 88 -1.70 5.02 36.02
N ARG A 89 -1.53 6.22 36.59
CA ARG A 89 -0.58 6.44 37.68
C ARG A 89 -1.11 5.62 38.84
N THR A 90 -0.55 4.43 39.05
CA THR A 90 -0.75 3.68 40.29
C THR A 90 -0.09 4.45 41.43
N HIS A 91 -0.76 5.49 41.91
CA HIS A 91 -0.52 6.06 43.24
C HIS A 91 -1.46 5.35 44.19
N THR A 92 -0.87 4.61 45.13
CA THR A 92 -1.16 4.51 46.58
C THR A 92 -0.85 3.09 47.06
N ARG A 93 0.40 2.85 47.47
CA ARG A 93 0.67 1.89 48.55
C ARG A 93 0.72 2.69 49.84
N SER A 94 -0.45 3.09 50.32
CA SER A 94 -0.64 3.36 51.74
C SER A 94 -0.89 2.01 52.37
N ASN A 95 0.01 1.55 53.25
CA ASN A 95 -0.37 0.63 54.30
C ASN A 95 0.52 0.90 55.52
N ARG A 96 -0.21 1.40 56.52
CA ARG A 96 -0.03 1.46 57.96
C ARG A 96 0.91 0.42 58.57
#